data_AF-A0A226E9T8-F1
#
_entry.id   AF-A0A226E9T8-F1
#
_cell.length_a   1.000
_cell.length_b   1.000
_cell.length_c   1.000
_cell.angle_alpha   90.00
_cell.angle_beta   90.00
_cell.angle_gamma   90.00
#
_symmetry.space_group_name_H-M   'P 1'
#
loop_
_entity.id
_entity.type
_entity.pdbx_description
1 polymer ?
#
loop_
_entity_poly.entity_id
_entity_poly.type
_entity_poly.pdbx_seq_one_letter_code
_entity_poly.pdbx_strand_id
1 'polypeptide(L)'
;MVSLNRGNRVLKLDGCLGYSDNRLTFRALVEEEEEHYEVNFYFRDSPTLNNKNCYFAAWKFAKKNPHPYLVPTIKICEKKLELDKLEALIALDPALQGMRNAILGWNLKHVLSIQIPLYGSSVQCWLQEKRREEEHNLDDEVTKALQVKIVKGVIVGLIFLHNNGIVHGSLRPENVIFSRYEYRPPVKLGSYEFRDKNNPVDGMKIDKTMLGYLLWEVTGLITFNEELYGRVAIDGDHDLVREHVWLPNMKQTIISLLERPELVDLVEIEKDVPSRLTMVASNEEELLNLGDILEQGDTINTKAITNELIKENGERRNDVTKIVLTSANLHMSTTTNQKSVFQKMESRIFPGLKEPNPQKLLKALGIIMEADCFKDRVWVLFSYGTFITLDKTDVEGCTEDEIMGRARNVMQKHGPVFIATPSADYGVIRLPKTFHDQVVWLAYYIFGREICTIIFAGSLDEENEMAIGLMGRQCRQEDAEKLGIIGNSWSA
;
A
#
# COMPACT_ATOMS: atom_id res chain seq x y z
N MET A 1 22.77 7.15 9.69
CA MET A 1 21.32 7.48 9.65
C MET A 1 21.13 8.99 9.61
N VAL A 2 20.39 9.51 8.63
CA VAL A 2 20.12 10.95 8.51
C VAL A 2 18.90 11.31 9.37
N SER A 3 19.14 12.19 10.33
CA SER A 3 18.14 12.65 11.30
C SER A 3 17.61 14.04 10.91
N LEU A 4 16.29 14.22 10.92
CA LEU A 4 15.62 15.51 10.70
C LEU A 4 14.89 15.96 11.97
N ASN A 5 15.10 17.20 12.38
CA ASN A 5 14.42 17.75 13.57
C ASN A 5 12.98 18.19 13.23
N ARG A 6 12.01 17.72 14.02
CA ARG A 6 10.60 18.14 14.03
C ARG A 6 10.22 18.58 15.45
N GLY A 7 10.41 19.87 15.75
CA GLY A 7 10.27 20.34 17.12
C GLY A 7 11.32 19.66 18.00
N ASN A 8 10.88 18.96 19.04
CA ASN A 8 11.75 18.18 19.93
C ASN A 8 11.99 16.73 19.46
N ARG A 9 11.41 16.33 18.31
CA ARG A 9 11.48 14.95 17.81
C ARG A 9 12.48 14.79 16.68
N VAL A 10 13.04 13.60 16.57
CA VAL A 10 13.99 13.22 15.51
C VAL A 10 13.31 12.24 14.55
N LEU A 11 13.23 12.61 13.28
CA LEU A 11 12.80 11.73 12.18
C LEU A 11 14.03 11.04 11.60
N LYS A 12 14.04 9.71 11.57
CA LYS A 12 15.11 8.92 10.96
C LYS A 12 14.68 8.47 9.57
N LEU A 13 15.45 8.84 8.56
CA LEU A 13 15.22 8.39 7.18
C LEU A 13 15.73 6.96 7.05
N ASP A 14 14.84 6.03 6.66
CA ASP A 14 15.09 4.58 6.74
C ASP A 14 14.89 3.84 5.40
N GLY A 15 14.45 4.53 4.34
CA GLY A 15 14.36 3.96 3.00
C GLY A 15 14.03 5.00 1.94
N CYS A 16 14.46 4.76 0.70
CA CYS A 16 14.02 5.55 -0.45
C CYS A 16 12.70 4.97 -0.97
N LEU A 17 11.72 5.83 -1.23
CA LEU A 17 10.42 5.47 -1.80
C LEU A 17 10.36 5.78 -3.30
N GLY A 18 11.23 6.66 -3.79
CA GLY A 18 11.31 7.00 -5.20
C GLY A 18 12.09 8.28 -5.47
N TYR A 19 12.33 8.55 -6.76
CA TYR A 19 13.02 9.75 -7.21
C TYR A 19 12.49 10.22 -8.57
N SER A 20 12.81 11.46 -8.92
CA SER A 20 12.65 12.04 -10.25
C SER A 20 13.76 13.08 -10.46
N ASP A 21 13.81 13.73 -11.63
CA ASP A 21 14.87 14.67 -12.04
C ASP A 21 15.20 15.77 -11.03
N ASN A 22 14.28 16.10 -10.13
CA ASN A 22 14.45 17.16 -9.14
C ASN A 22 13.81 16.85 -7.78
N ARG A 23 13.43 15.59 -7.52
CA ARG A 23 12.78 15.17 -6.28
C ARG A 23 13.35 13.86 -5.78
N LEU A 24 13.64 13.79 -4.48
CA LEU A 24 13.87 12.52 -3.78
C LEU A 24 12.78 12.33 -2.73
N THR A 25 12.26 11.11 -2.64
CA THR A 25 11.21 10.75 -1.70
C THR A 25 11.73 9.65 -0.80
N PHE A 26 11.69 9.89 0.51
CA PHE A 26 12.17 8.94 1.52
C PHE A 26 11.06 8.60 2.51
N ARG A 27 11.12 7.38 3.02
CA ARG A 27 10.41 6.98 4.23
C ARG A 27 11.19 7.48 5.44
N ALA A 28 10.45 7.96 6.43
CA ALA A 28 10.97 8.40 7.71
C ALA A 28 10.18 7.76 8.85
N LEU A 29 10.88 7.36 9.91
CA LEU A 29 10.32 6.83 11.14
C LEU A 29 10.48 7.84 12.28
N VAL A 30 9.45 8.01 13.10
CA VAL A 30 9.55 8.62 14.43
C VAL A 30 9.61 7.49 15.45
N GLU A 31 10.79 7.23 16.02
CA GLU A 31 11.02 6.08 16.89
C GLU A 31 10.10 6.00 18.11
N GLU A 32 9.67 7.15 18.64
CA GLU A 32 8.81 7.20 19.82
C GLU A 32 7.35 6.79 19.53
N GLU A 33 6.89 6.91 18.28
CA GLU A 33 5.46 6.79 17.93
C GLU A 33 5.19 5.60 17.01
N GLU A 34 6.22 4.91 16.52
CA GLU A 34 6.11 3.90 15.46
C GLU A 34 5.35 4.41 14.22
N GLU A 35 5.31 5.74 14.05
CA GLU A 35 4.63 6.39 12.93
C GLU A 35 5.60 6.59 11.75
N HIS A 36 5.12 6.23 10.57
CA HIS A 36 5.84 6.41 9.32
C HIS A 36 5.37 7.64 8.56
N TYR A 37 6.34 8.31 7.96
CA TYR A 37 6.15 9.51 7.18
C TYR A 37 6.83 9.37 5.82
N GLU A 38 6.28 10.07 4.84
CA GLU A 38 6.96 10.32 3.58
C GLU A 38 7.56 11.73 3.63
N VAL A 39 8.84 11.82 3.28
CA VAL A 39 9.61 13.07 3.22
C VAL A 39 10.09 13.28 1.79
N ASN A 40 9.46 14.22 1.12
CA ASN A 40 9.83 14.68 -0.21
C ASN A 40 10.85 15.82 -0.10
N PHE A 41 11.96 15.71 -0.82
CA PHE A 41 12.97 16.74 -0.98
C PHE A 41 12.96 17.22 -2.43
N TYR A 42 12.64 18.49 -2.65
CA TYR A 42 12.65 19.13 -3.95
C TYR A 42 13.89 20.02 -4.09
N PHE A 43 14.62 19.83 -5.17
CA PHE A 43 15.87 20.51 -5.49
C PHE A 43 15.67 21.56 -6.60
N ARG A 44 16.65 22.47 -6.77
CA ARG A 44 16.59 23.63 -7.68
C ARG A 44 16.19 23.27 -9.12
N ASP A 45 15.61 24.27 -9.81
CA ASP A 45 15.00 24.20 -11.15
C ASP A 45 13.75 23.31 -11.25
N SER A 46 13.29 22.78 -10.12
CA SER A 46 11.93 22.27 -10.02
C SER A 46 10.91 23.41 -10.16
N PRO A 47 9.89 23.28 -11.03
CA PRO A 47 8.74 24.19 -11.06
C PRO A 47 8.14 24.42 -9.66
N THR A 48 8.18 23.39 -8.80
CA THR A 48 7.74 23.44 -7.41
C THR A 48 8.51 24.48 -6.58
N LEU A 49 9.82 24.64 -6.78
CA LEU A 49 10.63 25.60 -6.02
C LEU A 49 10.33 27.04 -6.46
N ASN A 50 10.07 27.26 -7.75
CA ASN A 50 9.67 28.56 -8.30
C ASN A 50 8.31 29.01 -7.71
N ASN A 51 7.46 28.04 -7.39
CA ASN A 51 6.14 28.25 -6.78
C ASN A 51 6.13 28.00 -5.26
N LYS A 52 7.26 28.07 -4.54
CA LYS A 52 7.31 27.69 -3.11
C LYS A 52 6.26 28.41 -2.24
N ASN A 53 5.98 29.68 -2.52
CA ASN A 53 4.96 30.46 -1.80
C ASN A 53 3.56 29.85 -1.94
N CYS A 54 3.26 29.29 -3.11
CA CYS A 54 2.02 28.58 -3.42
C CYS A 54 1.87 27.32 -2.57
N TYR A 55 2.95 26.53 -2.43
CA TYR A 55 2.98 25.35 -1.55
C TYR A 55 2.84 25.72 -0.07
N PHE A 56 3.52 26.76 0.39
CA PHE A 56 3.37 27.23 1.77
C PHE A 56 1.94 27.72 2.05
N ALA A 57 1.30 28.39 1.09
CA ALA A 57 -0.10 28.77 1.20
C ALA A 57 -1.01 27.52 1.23
N ALA A 58 -0.75 26.52 0.38
CA ALA A 58 -1.50 25.26 0.26
C ALA A 58 -1.49 24.51 1.58
N TRP A 59 -0.29 24.37 2.15
CA TRP A 59 -0.10 23.77 3.45
C TRP A 59 -0.79 24.53 4.57
N LYS A 60 -0.63 25.86 4.63
CA LYS A 60 -1.29 26.68 5.67
C LYS A 60 -2.81 26.53 5.62
N PHE A 61 -3.37 26.44 4.43
CA PHE A 61 -4.80 26.21 4.23
C PHE A 61 -5.20 24.80 4.66
N ALA A 62 -4.56 23.76 4.12
CA ALA A 62 -4.90 22.36 4.40
C ALA A 62 -4.74 22.01 5.89
N LYS A 63 -3.76 22.61 6.56
CA LYS A 63 -3.57 22.48 8.01
C LYS A 63 -4.73 23.06 8.81
N LYS A 64 -5.36 24.15 8.33
CA LYS A 64 -6.52 24.78 8.98
C LYS A 64 -7.85 24.13 8.60
N ASN A 65 -7.89 23.50 7.43
CA ASN A 65 -9.10 22.91 6.85
C ASN A 65 -8.81 21.46 6.44
N PRO A 66 -8.66 20.53 7.41
CA PRO A 66 -8.43 19.14 7.10
C PRO A 66 -9.62 18.57 6.31
N HIS A 67 -9.34 17.73 5.32
CA HIS A 67 -10.36 17.13 4.46
C HIS A 67 -10.05 15.65 4.21
N PRO A 68 -11.04 14.73 4.27
CA PRO A 68 -10.80 13.29 4.15
C PRO A 68 -10.20 12.87 2.81
N TYR A 69 -10.44 13.61 1.74
CA TYR A 69 -9.93 13.33 0.39
C TYR A 69 -8.71 14.16 -0.01
N LEU A 70 -8.08 14.86 0.94
CA LEU A 70 -6.79 15.53 0.71
C LEU A 70 -5.70 14.88 1.55
N VAL A 71 -4.48 14.86 0.99
CA VAL A 71 -3.26 14.52 1.72
C VAL A 71 -2.95 15.68 2.69
N PRO A 72 -2.93 15.45 4.01
CA PRO A 72 -2.53 16.46 4.96
C PRO A 72 -1.02 16.67 4.86
N THR A 73 -0.61 17.92 4.72
CA THR A 73 0.81 18.26 4.84
C THR A 73 1.14 18.59 6.29
N ILE A 74 2.07 17.84 6.86
CA ILE A 74 2.45 17.97 8.27
C ILE A 74 3.38 19.16 8.44
N LYS A 75 4.44 19.19 7.62
CA LYS A 75 5.49 20.19 7.71
C LYS A 75 6.05 20.49 6.34
N ILE A 76 6.23 21.79 6.07
CA ILE A 76 7.03 22.28 4.96
C ILE A 76 8.18 23.10 5.55
N CYS A 77 9.41 22.83 5.12
CA CYS A 77 10.56 23.67 5.48
C CYS A 77 11.56 23.80 4.33
N GLU A 78 12.16 24.98 4.23
CA GLU A 78 13.35 25.18 3.40
C GLU A 78 14.57 24.84 4.26
N LYS A 79 15.49 24.04 3.73
CA LYS A 79 16.74 23.69 4.41
C LYS A 79 17.90 23.60 3.43
N LYS A 80 19.10 23.79 3.99
CA LYS A 80 20.35 23.41 3.34
C LYS A 80 20.59 21.93 3.63
N LEU A 81 20.82 21.14 2.58
CA LEU A 81 21.26 19.76 2.72
C LEU A 81 22.79 19.73 2.60
N GLU A 82 23.47 19.12 3.57
CA GLU A 82 24.92 18.94 3.50
C GLU A 82 25.24 17.77 2.57
N LEU A 83 26.37 17.87 1.86
CA LEU A 83 26.80 16.87 0.90
C LEU A 83 26.91 15.48 1.56
N ASP A 84 27.57 15.39 2.71
CA ASP A 84 27.74 14.12 3.45
C ASP A 84 26.39 13.50 3.85
N LYS A 85 25.39 14.32 4.18
CA LYS A 85 24.03 13.84 4.48
C LYS A 85 23.35 13.31 3.23
N LEU A 86 23.50 14.00 2.10
CA LEU A 86 22.96 13.53 0.83
C LEU A 86 23.65 12.24 0.39
N GLU A 87 24.97 12.12 0.53
CA GLU A 87 25.70 10.89 0.25
C GLU A 87 25.21 9.73 1.13
N ALA A 88 24.99 9.99 2.42
CA ALA A 88 24.40 9.00 3.32
C ALA A 88 22.99 8.59 2.90
N LEU A 89 22.19 9.48 2.29
CA LEU A 89 20.87 9.15 1.74
C LEU A 89 20.97 8.31 0.46
N ILE A 90 21.89 8.65 -0.44
CA ILE A 90 22.15 7.88 -1.66
C ILE A 90 22.66 6.47 -1.29
N ALA A 91 23.41 6.34 -0.21
CA ALA A 91 23.85 5.05 0.34
C ALA A 91 22.72 4.14 0.82
N LEU A 92 21.51 4.68 1.09
CA LEU A 92 20.37 3.87 1.54
C LEU A 92 19.74 3.04 0.42
N ASP A 93 19.95 3.39 -0.85
CA ASP A 93 19.30 2.72 -1.97
C ASP A 93 20.26 2.50 -3.16
N PRO A 94 20.48 1.24 -3.58
CA PRO A 94 21.29 0.92 -4.77
C PRO A 94 20.84 1.62 -6.05
N ALA A 95 19.53 1.88 -6.23
CA ALA A 95 19.02 2.59 -7.40
C ALA A 95 19.50 4.05 -7.44
N LEU A 96 19.65 4.70 -6.29
CA LEU A 96 20.20 6.05 -6.20
C LEU A 96 21.71 6.09 -6.51
N GLN A 97 22.44 4.99 -6.26
CA GLN A 97 23.87 4.91 -6.58
C GLN A 97 24.14 5.09 -8.08
N GLY A 98 23.29 4.52 -8.93
CA GLY A 98 23.37 4.72 -10.38
C GLY A 98 23.20 6.18 -10.80
N MET A 99 22.49 6.98 -9.98
CA MET A 99 22.25 8.40 -10.22
C MET A 99 23.13 9.33 -9.38
N ARG A 100 24.06 8.78 -8.59
CA ARG A 100 24.87 9.53 -7.62
C ARG A 100 25.45 10.81 -8.24
N ASN A 101 26.13 10.69 -9.38
CA ASN A 101 26.78 11.83 -10.02
C ASN A 101 25.79 12.92 -10.47
N ALA A 102 24.59 12.53 -10.93
CA ALA A 102 23.56 13.49 -11.30
C ALA A 102 23.00 14.22 -10.06
N ILE A 103 22.70 13.46 -8.99
CA ILE A 103 22.17 13.99 -7.74
C ILE A 103 23.18 14.92 -7.05
N LEU A 104 24.47 14.57 -7.07
CA LEU A 104 25.53 15.41 -6.49
C LEU A 104 25.74 16.73 -7.25
N GLY A 105 25.30 16.80 -8.51
CA GLY A 105 25.28 18.04 -9.29
C GLY A 105 24.16 19.01 -8.88
N TRP A 106 23.19 18.58 -8.07
CA TRP A 106 22.06 19.43 -7.69
C TRP A 106 22.44 20.51 -6.68
N ASN A 107 21.71 21.64 -6.71
CA ASN A 107 21.95 22.71 -5.75
C ASN A 107 21.35 22.37 -4.37
N LEU A 108 22.23 22.03 -3.42
CA LEU A 108 21.86 21.64 -2.06
C LEU A 108 21.62 22.81 -1.10
N LYS A 109 21.82 24.07 -1.55
CA LYS A 109 21.65 25.27 -0.70
C LYS A 109 20.19 25.57 -0.39
N HIS A 110 19.28 25.24 -1.32
CA HIS A 110 17.86 25.55 -1.24
C HIS A 110 17.04 24.30 -1.55
N VAL A 111 16.79 23.48 -0.54
CA VAL A 111 15.99 22.27 -0.65
C VAL A 111 14.66 22.49 0.06
N LEU A 112 13.56 22.39 -0.67
CA LEU A 112 12.23 22.39 -0.07
C LEU A 112 11.90 20.97 0.39
N SER A 113 11.56 20.82 1.66
CA SER A 113 11.18 19.54 2.22
C SER A 113 9.74 19.56 2.67
N ILE A 114 8.99 18.58 2.18
CA ILE A 114 7.57 18.39 2.47
C ILE A 114 7.43 17.04 3.17
N GLN A 115 6.86 17.07 4.37
CA GLN A 115 6.56 15.89 5.17
C GLN A 115 5.05 15.64 5.18
N ILE A 116 4.66 14.41 4.86
CA ILE A 116 3.27 13.92 4.86
C ILE A 116 3.21 12.56 5.59
N PRO A 117 2.04 12.12 6.10
CA PRO A 117 1.89 10.74 6.58
C PRO A 117 2.22 9.76 5.46
N LEU A 118 2.81 8.61 5.80
CA LEU A 118 3.00 7.56 4.80
C LEU A 118 1.63 6.98 4.42
N TYR A 119 1.33 7.01 3.12
CA TYR A 119 0.11 6.48 2.54
C TYR A 119 0.39 5.22 1.71
N GLY A 120 -0.66 4.60 1.17
CA GLY A 120 -0.52 3.47 0.27
C GLY A 120 0.00 3.87 -1.11
N SER A 121 -0.10 2.95 -2.05
CA SER A 121 0.28 3.17 -3.45
C SER A 121 -0.60 4.25 -4.12
N SER A 122 -0.13 4.76 -5.26
CA SER A 122 -0.92 5.68 -6.08
C SER A 122 -1.92 4.94 -6.98
N VAL A 123 -2.92 5.66 -7.50
CA VAL A 123 -3.82 5.15 -8.53
C VAL A 123 -3.05 4.78 -9.80
N GLN A 124 -1.92 5.44 -10.09
CA GLN A 124 -1.04 5.03 -11.18
C GLN A 124 -0.50 3.61 -11.01
N CYS A 125 -0.06 3.25 -9.80
CA CYS A 125 0.44 1.90 -9.51
C CYS A 125 -0.66 0.86 -9.71
N TRP A 126 -1.85 1.14 -9.19
CA TRP A 126 -3.04 0.30 -9.36
C TRP A 126 -3.40 0.11 -10.84
N LEU A 127 -3.44 1.20 -11.61
CA LEU A 127 -3.71 1.14 -13.06
C LEU A 127 -2.67 0.30 -13.80
N GLN A 128 -1.39 0.44 -13.48
CA GLN A 128 -0.33 -0.35 -14.10
C GLN A 128 -0.44 -1.84 -13.77
N GLU A 129 -0.84 -2.18 -12.55
CA GLU A 129 -1.08 -3.56 -12.13
C GLU A 129 -2.28 -4.15 -12.89
N LYS A 130 -3.42 -3.44 -12.90
CA LYS A 130 -4.62 -3.85 -13.63
C LYS A 130 -4.42 -3.98 -15.13
N ARG A 131 -3.54 -3.16 -15.73
CA ARG A 131 -3.15 -3.26 -17.14
C ARG A 131 -2.20 -4.41 -17.45
N ARG A 132 -1.55 -5.03 -16.46
CA ARG A 132 -0.68 -6.21 -16.67
C ARG A 132 -1.41 -7.53 -16.46
N GLU A 133 -2.49 -7.54 -15.71
CA GLU A 133 -3.34 -8.73 -15.53
C GLU A 133 -3.86 -9.18 -16.91
N GLU A 134 -3.38 -10.34 -17.40
CA GLU A 134 -3.64 -10.85 -18.76
C GLU A 134 -5.13 -11.11 -19.05
N GLU A 135 -5.91 -11.34 -17.99
CA GLU A 135 -7.37 -11.34 -17.99
C GLU A 135 -7.87 -10.00 -17.49
N HIS A 136 -8.00 -9.00 -18.38
CA HIS A 136 -8.74 -7.77 -18.08
C HIS A 136 -10.22 -8.09 -17.90
N ASN A 137 -10.58 -8.65 -16.75
CA ASN A 137 -11.96 -8.70 -16.36
C ASN A 137 -12.35 -7.31 -15.86
N LEU A 138 -12.58 -6.38 -16.79
CA LEU A 138 -13.26 -5.11 -16.52
C LEU A 138 -14.60 -5.33 -15.78
N ASP A 139 -15.12 -6.57 -15.84
CA ASP A 139 -16.31 -6.97 -15.14
C ASP A 139 -16.12 -7.44 -13.68
N ASP A 140 -14.89 -7.47 -13.16
CA ASP A 140 -14.58 -7.76 -11.76
C ASP A 140 -15.23 -6.73 -10.80
N GLU A 141 -15.99 -7.21 -9.81
CA GLU A 141 -16.76 -6.33 -8.91
C GLU A 141 -15.84 -5.55 -7.97
N VAL A 142 -14.70 -6.14 -7.58
CA VAL A 142 -13.68 -5.46 -6.75
C VAL A 142 -13.11 -4.26 -7.50
N THR A 143 -12.76 -4.44 -8.77
CA THR A 143 -12.25 -3.38 -9.65
C THR A 143 -13.31 -2.30 -9.86
N LYS A 144 -14.56 -2.66 -10.15
CA LYS A 144 -15.67 -1.70 -10.29
C LYS A 144 -15.91 -0.91 -9.00
N ALA A 145 -15.86 -1.57 -7.85
CA ALA A 145 -16.02 -0.93 -6.55
C ALA A 145 -14.92 0.10 -6.30
N LEU A 146 -13.66 -0.29 -6.55
CA LEU A 146 -12.51 0.62 -6.43
C LEU A 146 -12.64 1.80 -7.40
N GLN A 147 -13.01 1.57 -8.66
CA GLN A 147 -13.24 2.65 -9.63
C GLN A 147 -14.24 3.68 -9.09
N VAL A 148 -15.40 3.24 -8.56
CA VAL A 148 -16.38 4.17 -7.95
C VAL A 148 -15.77 4.94 -6.77
N LYS A 149 -15.04 4.26 -5.86
CA LYS A 149 -14.43 4.91 -4.69
C LYS A 149 -13.33 5.91 -5.08
N ILE A 150 -12.54 5.60 -6.11
CA ILE A 150 -11.53 6.51 -6.67
C ILE A 150 -12.21 7.75 -7.24
N VAL A 151 -13.19 7.56 -8.14
CA VAL A 151 -13.93 8.63 -8.81
C VAL A 151 -14.59 9.56 -7.78
N LYS A 152 -15.30 8.98 -6.80
CA LYS A 152 -15.93 9.73 -5.69
C LYS A 152 -14.89 10.57 -4.93
N GLY A 153 -13.80 9.94 -4.51
CA GLY A 153 -12.80 10.63 -3.70
C GLY A 153 -12.11 11.78 -4.43
N VAL A 154 -11.83 11.60 -5.72
CA VAL A 154 -11.23 12.65 -6.56
C VAL A 154 -12.20 13.82 -6.74
N ILE A 155 -13.46 13.56 -7.11
CA ILE A 155 -14.46 14.61 -7.35
C ILE A 155 -14.72 15.40 -6.07
N VAL A 156 -14.97 14.72 -4.94
CA VAL A 156 -15.23 15.40 -3.66
C VAL A 156 -14.01 16.20 -3.20
N GLY A 157 -12.80 15.68 -3.41
CA GLY A 157 -11.56 16.41 -3.16
C GLY A 157 -11.43 17.68 -4.01
N LEU A 158 -11.72 17.60 -5.30
CA LEU A 158 -11.68 18.75 -6.21
C LEU A 158 -12.74 19.80 -5.90
N ILE A 159 -13.98 19.40 -5.62
CA ILE A 159 -15.05 20.31 -5.20
C ILE A 159 -14.59 21.11 -3.99
N PHE A 160 -14.00 20.45 -2.99
CA PHE A 160 -13.50 21.12 -1.81
C PHE A 160 -12.39 22.13 -2.16
N LEU A 161 -11.42 21.77 -3.01
CA LEU A 161 -10.37 22.70 -3.45
C LEU A 161 -10.97 23.90 -4.19
N HIS A 162 -11.84 23.66 -5.18
CA HIS A 162 -12.41 24.69 -6.03
C HIS A 162 -13.31 25.66 -5.25
N ASN A 163 -14.12 25.16 -4.32
CA ASN A 163 -14.95 25.98 -3.42
C ASN A 163 -14.11 26.90 -2.51
N ASN A 164 -12.83 26.58 -2.31
CA ASN A 164 -11.88 27.38 -1.55
C ASN A 164 -10.93 28.20 -2.44
N GLY A 165 -11.19 28.27 -3.74
CA GLY A 165 -10.37 29.00 -4.70
C GLY A 165 -8.98 28.41 -4.89
N ILE A 166 -8.84 27.09 -4.69
CA ILE A 166 -7.60 26.35 -4.88
C ILE A 166 -7.72 25.52 -6.15
N VAL A 167 -6.68 25.58 -6.96
CA VAL A 167 -6.55 24.82 -8.21
C VAL A 167 -5.52 23.73 -7.97
N HIS A 168 -5.82 22.47 -8.25
CA HIS A 168 -4.84 21.39 -8.11
C HIS A 168 -3.66 21.59 -9.07
N GLY A 169 -3.93 21.87 -10.35
CA GLY A 169 -2.97 22.26 -11.39
C GLY A 169 -2.06 21.16 -11.91
N SER A 170 -2.17 19.96 -11.36
CA SER A 170 -1.32 18.79 -11.61
C SER A 170 -2.06 17.48 -11.37
N LEU A 171 -3.38 17.47 -11.54
CA LEU A 171 -4.20 16.29 -11.31
C LEU A 171 -3.83 15.19 -12.32
N ARG A 172 -3.40 14.04 -11.81
CA ARG A 172 -2.97 12.85 -12.57
C ARG A 172 -2.97 11.63 -11.64
N PRO A 173 -3.00 10.39 -12.15
CA PRO A 173 -3.12 9.20 -11.30
C PRO A 173 -2.03 9.07 -10.23
N GLU A 174 -0.82 9.58 -10.47
CA GLU A 174 0.31 9.57 -9.51
C GLU A 174 0.07 10.48 -8.30
N ASN A 175 -0.77 11.50 -8.44
CA ASN A 175 -1.11 12.44 -7.38
C ASN A 175 -2.40 12.05 -6.64
N VAL A 176 -2.99 10.89 -6.97
CA VAL A 176 -4.13 10.31 -6.27
C VAL A 176 -3.63 9.08 -5.52
N ILE A 177 -3.66 9.13 -4.19
CA ILE A 177 -2.99 8.15 -3.33
C ILE A 177 -4.02 7.43 -2.47
N PHE A 178 -3.91 6.11 -2.36
CA PHE A 178 -4.76 5.35 -1.44
C PHE A 178 -4.37 5.63 0.01
N SER A 179 -5.37 5.84 0.87
CA SER A 179 -5.11 6.23 2.27
C SER A 179 -4.52 5.11 3.13
N ARG A 180 -4.52 3.88 2.62
CA ARG A 180 -4.09 2.66 3.29
C ARG A 180 -3.30 1.78 2.31
N TYR A 181 -2.60 0.79 2.83
CA TYR A 181 -1.87 -0.22 2.04
C TYR A 181 -2.80 -1.00 1.09
N GLU A 182 -2.26 -1.66 0.05
CA GLU A 182 -3.02 -2.52 -0.89
C GLU A 182 -4.22 -1.84 -1.58
N TYR A 183 -4.04 -0.64 -2.11
CA TYR A 183 -5.10 0.07 -2.86
C TYR A 183 -6.42 0.25 -2.10
N ARG A 184 -6.37 0.32 -0.76
CA ARG A 184 -7.57 0.45 0.06
C ARG A 184 -8.08 1.90 0.15
N PRO A 185 -9.38 2.14 -0.10
CA PRO A 185 -9.97 3.47 -0.04
C PRO A 185 -10.03 4.04 1.40
N PRO A 186 -10.32 5.35 1.57
CA PRO A 186 -10.50 6.34 0.50
C PRO A 186 -9.19 6.68 -0.22
N VAL A 187 -9.31 7.25 -1.42
CA VAL A 187 -8.19 7.94 -2.08
C VAL A 187 -8.04 9.36 -1.58
N LYS A 188 -6.86 9.96 -1.75
CA LYS A 188 -6.54 11.32 -1.35
C LYS A 188 -5.79 12.04 -2.46
N LEU A 189 -6.14 13.30 -2.71
CA LEU A 189 -5.40 14.18 -3.61
C LEU A 189 -4.15 14.72 -2.92
N GLY A 190 -2.99 14.46 -3.50
CA GLY A 190 -1.69 14.99 -3.11
C GLY A 190 -1.19 16.08 -4.06
N SER A 191 -0.02 16.66 -3.76
CA SER A 191 0.71 17.56 -4.68
C SER A 191 -0.08 18.76 -5.25
N TYR A 192 -1.10 19.27 -4.54
CA TYR A 192 -1.87 20.45 -4.95
C TYR A 192 -1.16 21.76 -4.54
N GLU A 193 -1.31 22.80 -5.37
CA GLU A 193 -0.67 24.11 -5.19
C GLU A 193 -1.72 25.24 -5.09
N PHE A 194 -1.41 26.37 -4.44
CA PHE A 194 -2.20 27.59 -4.71
C PHE A 194 -1.72 28.23 -6.01
N ARG A 195 -2.41 28.05 -7.13
CA ARG A 195 -2.15 28.90 -8.30
C ARG A 195 -2.78 30.28 -8.15
N ASP A 196 -2.29 31.23 -8.95
CA ASP A 196 -2.54 32.66 -8.83
C ASP A 196 -4.04 32.98 -8.67
N LYS A 197 -4.38 33.65 -7.56
CA LYS A 197 -5.73 34.13 -7.26
C LYS A 197 -6.26 35.12 -8.29
N ASN A 198 -5.39 35.69 -9.10
CA ASN A 198 -5.77 36.67 -10.10
C ASN A 198 -6.45 36.04 -11.32
N ASN A 199 -6.35 34.72 -11.52
CA ASN A 199 -7.09 34.01 -12.56
C ASN A 199 -7.40 32.54 -12.20
N PRO A 200 -8.30 32.30 -11.21
CA PRO A 200 -8.66 30.96 -10.78
C PRO A 200 -9.48 30.19 -11.82
N VAL A 201 -10.20 30.91 -12.70
CA VAL A 201 -11.12 30.30 -13.68
C VAL A 201 -10.37 29.43 -14.68
N ASP A 202 -9.25 29.91 -15.22
CA ASP A 202 -8.43 29.14 -16.16
C ASP A 202 -7.80 27.92 -15.49
N GLY A 203 -7.39 28.06 -14.22
CA GLY A 203 -6.85 26.95 -13.44
C GLY A 203 -7.88 25.85 -13.15
N MET A 204 -9.10 26.22 -12.76
CA MET A 204 -10.18 25.27 -12.53
C MET A 204 -10.60 24.55 -13.82
N LYS A 205 -10.55 25.24 -14.96
CA LYS A 205 -10.75 24.63 -16.28
C LYS A 205 -9.72 23.53 -16.54
N ILE A 206 -8.44 23.80 -16.26
CA ILE A 206 -7.36 22.80 -16.39
C ILE A 206 -7.64 21.58 -15.51
N ASP A 207 -8.02 21.78 -14.25
CA ASP A 207 -8.34 20.66 -13.34
C ASP A 207 -9.48 19.80 -13.87
N LYS A 208 -10.52 20.42 -14.45
CA LYS A 208 -11.66 19.69 -15.03
C LYS A 208 -11.24 18.88 -16.27
N THR A 209 -10.41 19.43 -17.15
CA THR A 209 -9.85 18.65 -18.28
C THR A 209 -9.02 17.47 -17.78
N MET A 210 -8.15 17.70 -16.78
CA MET A 210 -7.34 16.65 -16.19
C MET A 210 -8.17 15.60 -15.45
N LEU A 211 -9.30 16.01 -14.86
CA LEU A 211 -10.29 15.09 -14.29
C LEU A 211 -10.86 14.19 -15.40
N GLY A 212 -11.21 14.74 -16.56
CA GLY A 212 -11.66 13.96 -17.71
C GLY A 212 -10.68 12.84 -18.10
N TYR A 213 -9.37 13.15 -18.15
CA TYR A 213 -8.33 12.15 -18.41
C TYR A 213 -8.27 11.08 -17.33
N LEU A 214 -8.21 11.50 -16.07
CA LEU A 214 -8.11 10.60 -14.93
C LEU A 214 -9.32 9.66 -14.85
N LEU A 215 -10.53 10.18 -15.03
CA LEU A 215 -11.75 9.38 -15.04
C LEU A 215 -11.71 8.35 -16.16
N TRP A 216 -11.29 8.73 -17.37
CA TRP A 216 -11.21 7.83 -18.50
C TRP A 216 -10.16 6.72 -18.30
N GLU A 217 -8.98 7.05 -17.77
CA GLU A 217 -7.98 6.04 -17.41
C GLU A 217 -8.49 5.07 -16.34
N VAL A 218 -9.18 5.59 -15.31
CA VAL A 218 -9.71 4.79 -14.21
C VAL A 218 -10.83 3.87 -14.68
N THR A 219 -11.85 4.38 -15.37
CA THR A 219 -13.03 3.59 -15.73
C THR A 219 -12.83 2.76 -16.99
N GLY A 220 -11.92 3.17 -17.88
CA GLY A 220 -11.59 2.44 -19.10
C GLY A 220 -10.39 1.50 -18.96
N LEU A 221 -9.62 1.61 -17.87
CA LEU A 221 -8.31 0.95 -17.68
C LEU A 221 -7.34 1.19 -18.86
N ILE A 222 -7.49 2.29 -19.59
CA ILE A 222 -6.66 2.63 -20.75
C ILE A 222 -5.44 3.44 -20.34
N THR A 223 -4.35 3.38 -21.12
CA THR A 223 -3.26 4.35 -21.01
C THR A 223 -3.59 5.57 -21.86
N PHE A 224 -3.80 6.71 -21.22
CA PHE A 224 -4.09 7.93 -21.95
C PHE A 224 -2.85 8.41 -22.75
N ASN A 225 -3.11 8.98 -23.93
CA ASN A 225 -2.13 9.67 -24.74
C ASN A 225 -2.77 10.84 -25.51
N GLU A 226 -1.95 11.75 -26.03
CA GLU A 226 -2.43 12.95 -26.74
C GLU A 226 -3.26 12.63 -28.00
N GLU A 227 -2.98 11.50 -28.65
CA GLU A 227 -3.72 11.05 -29.84
C GLU A 227 -5.18 10.69 -29.49
N LEU A 228 -5.39 9.93 -28.41
CA LEU A 228 -6.73 9.57 -27.93
C LEU A 228 -7.54 10.81 -27.56
N TYR A 229 -6.90 11.82 -26.98
CA TYR A 229 -7.57 13.09 -26.72
C TYR A 229 -7.94 13.83 -28.00
N GLY A 230 -7.02 13.95 -28.96
CA GLY A 230 -7.34 14.58 -30.25
C GLY A 230 -8.58 13.95 -30.88
N ARG A 231 -8.65 12.61 -30.88
CA ARG A 231 -9.79 11.88 -31.42
C ARG A 231 -11.10 12.18 -30.70
N VAL A 232 -11.12 12.18 -29.38
CA VAL A 232 -12.38 12.43 -28.63
C VAL A 232 -12.74 13.91 -28.63
N ALA A 233 -11.81 14.79 -28.29
CA ALA A 233 -12.09 16.21 -28.02
C ALA A 233 -12.10 17.09 -29.27
N ILE A 234 -11.41 16.70 -30.34
CA ILE A 234 -11.29 17.46 -31.59
C ILE A 234 -12.09 16.78 -32.70
N ASP A 235 -11.88 15.48 -32.90
CA ASP A 235 -12.52 14.74 -34.00
C ASP A 235 -13.93 14.26 -33.65
N GLY A 236 -14.32 14.32 -32.37
CA GLY A 236 -15.65 13.91 -31.90
C GLY A 236 -15.86 12.39 -31.91
N ASP A 237 -14.79 11.59 -31.83
CA ASP A 237 -14.83 10.13 -31.80
C ASP A 237 -15.24 9.59 -30.43
N HIS A 238 -16.50 9.84 -30.07
CA HIS A 238 -17.06 9.54 -28.75
C HIS A 238 -17.20 8.03 -28.47
N ASP A 239 -17.06 7.17 -29.48
CA ASP A 239 -17.16 5.71 -29.33
C ASP A 239 -15.93 5.09 -28.64
N LEU A 240 -14.83 5.84 -28.56
CA LEU A 240 -13.66 5.47 -27.76
C LEU A 240 -13.92 5.50 -26.25
N VAL A 241 -14.91 6.27 -25.81
CA VAL A 241 -15.31 6.34 -24.40
C VAL A 241 -16.47 5.36 -24.18
N ARG A 242 -16.27 4.42 -23.25
CA ARG A 242 -17.27 3.39 -22.90
C ARG A 242 -18.07 3.83 -21.68
N GLU A 243 -19.33 3.40 -21.63
CA GLU A 243 -20.15 3.58 -20.43
C GLU A 243 -19.67 2.64 -19.33
N HIS A 244 -19.70 3.11 -18.08
CA HIS A 244 -19.30 2.33 -16.93
C HIS A 244 -20.54 1.78 -16.21
N VAL A 245 -20.54 0.48 -15.89
CA VAL A 245 -21.74 -0.22 -15.39
C VAL A 245 -22.29 0.38 -14.09
N TRP A 246 -21.43 0.88 -13.20
CA TRP A 246 -21.84 1.46 -11.91
C TRP A 246 -21.75 2.99 -11.84
N LEU A 247 -21.29 3.64 -12.89
CA LEU A 247 -21.16 5.09 -12.93
C LEU A 247 -22.01 5.57 -14.11
N PRO A 248 -23.33 5.79 -13.89
CA PRO A 248 -24.21 6.23 -14.96
C PRO A 248 -23.73 7.58 -15.49
N ASN A 249 -23.94 7.80 -16.79
CA ASN A 249 -23.52 9.03 -17.50
C ASN A 249 -22.00 9.28 -17.49
N MET A 250 -21.18 8.31 -17.09
CA MET A 250 -19.73 8.52 -17.00
C MET A 250 -19.12 8.76 -18.38
N LYS A 251 -19.63 8.08 -19.42
CA LYS A 251 -19.24 8.37 -20.81
C LYS A 251 -19.46 9.85 -21.15
N GLN A 252 -20.67 10.34 -20.93
CA GLN A 252 -21.03 11.73 -21.25
C GLN A 252 -20.26 12.73 -20.38
N THR A 253 -20.00 12.39 -19.12
CA THR A 253 -19.20 13.19 -18.19
C THR A 253 -17.78 13.36 -18.70
N ILE A 254 -17.11 12.25 -19.07
CA ILE A 254 -15.75 12.28 -19.64
C ILE A 254 -15.72 13.15 -20.89
N ILE A 255 -16.62 12.92 -21.86
CA ILE A 255 -16.68 13.71 -23.10
C ILE A 255 -16.84 15.21 -22.78
N SER A 256 -17.76 15.55 -21.87
CA SER A 256 -18.03 16.95 -21.51
C SER A 256 -16.84 17.63 -20.83
N LEU A 257 -16.11 16.91 -19.96
CA LEU A 257 -14.89 17.40 -19.31
C LEU A 257 -13.74 17.62 -20.31
N LEU A 258 -13.67 16.81 -21.37
CA LEU A 258 -12.63 16.92 -22.39
C LEU A 258 -12.94 18.01 -23.42
N GLU A 259 -14.19 18.14 -23.87
CA GLU A 259 -14.57 19.10 -24.91
C GLU A 259 -14.88 20.51 -24.36
N ARG A 260 -15.64 20.59 -23.25
CA ARG A 260 -16.20 21.84 -22.72
C ARG A 260 -16.11 21.91 -21.20
N PRO A 261 -14.91 21.75 -20.61
CA PRO A 261 -14.70 21.72 -19.16
C PRO A 261 -15.29 22.91 -18.41
N GLU A 262 -15.34 24.10 -19.02
CA GLU A 262 -15.91 25.29 -18.39
C GLU A 262 -17.41 25.19 -18.10
N LEU A 263 -18.16 24.36 -18.83
CA LEU A 263 -19.61 24.19 -18.67
C LEU A 263 -19.97 23.12 -17.64
N VAL A 264 -18.99 22.34 -17.17
CA VAL A 264 -19.22 21.20 -16.30
C VAL A 264 -19.26 21.64 -14.84
N ASP A 265 -20.34 21.28 -14.13
CA ASP A 265 -20.43 21.45 -12.68
C ASP A 265 -20.02 20.16 -11.97
N LEU A 266 -18.97 20.23 -11.15
CA LEU A 266 -18.47 19.08 -10.40
C LEU A 266 -19.50 18.57 -9.37
N VAL A 267 -20.36 19.45 -8.85
CA VAL A 267 -21.41 19.08 -7.88
C VAL A 267 -22.47 18.21 -8.54
N GLU A 268 -22.80 18.47 -9.82
CA GLU A 268 -23.73 17.61 -10.55
C GLU A 268 -23.11 16.25 -10.87
N ILE A 269 -21.82 16.19 -11.20
CA ILE A 269 -21.12 14.90 -11.38
C ILE A 269 -21.13 14.10 -10.06
N GLU A 270 -20.88 14.74 -8.92
CA GLU A 270 -20.87 14.06 -7.63
C GLU A 270 -22.21 13.39 -7.30
N LYS A 271 -23.34 14.00 -7.68
CA LYS A 271 -24.67 13.42 -7.50
C LYS A 271 -24.90 12.16 -8.34
N ASP A 272 -24.25 12.07 -9.50
CA ASP A 272 -24.34 10.92 -10.39
C ASP A 272 -23.45 9.75 -9.90
N VAL A 273 -22.49 10.01 -9.02
CA VAL A 273 -21.68 8.96 -8.40
C VAL A 273 -22.49 8.28 -7.28
N PRO A 274 -22.66 6.95 -7.30
CA PRO A 274 -23.43 6.26 -6.27
C PRO A 274 -22.87 6.53 -4.87
N SER A 275 -23.73 7.06 -4.00
CA SER A 275 -23.37 7.25 -2.59
C SER A 275 -23.20 5.92 -1.85
N ARG A 276 -23.86 4.86 -2.33
CA ARG A 276 -23.83 3.49 -1.81
C ARG A 276 -23.72 2.48 -2.94
N LEU A 277 -23.00 1.40 -2.68
CA LEU A 277 -22.83 0.28 -3.59
C LEU A 277 -23.65 -0.94 -3.17
N THR A 278 -24.19 -1.64 -4.16
CA THR A 278 -24.75 -2.98 -4.02
C THR A 278 -24.00 -3.90 -4.96
N MET A 279 -23.27 -4.85 -4.40
CA MET A 279 -22.31 -5.67 -5.13
C MET A 279 -22.64 -7.15 -4.93
N VAL A 280 -22.13 -8.01 -5.80
CA VAL A 280 -22.33 -9.46 -5.69
C VAL A 280 -20.96 -10.13 -5.62
N ALA A 281 -20.62 -10.68 -4.45
CA ALA A 281 -19.41 -11.48 -4.36
C ALA A 281 -19.70 -12.88 -4.92
N SER A 282 -18.91 -13.30 -5.92
CA SER A 282 -19.01 -14.61 -6.57
C SER A 282 -18.27 -15.70 -5.81
N ASN A 283 -17.19 -15.36 -5.09
CA ASN A 283 -16.36 -16.28 -4.32
C ASN A 283 -15.84 -15.66 -3.00
N GLU A 284 -15.20 -16.45 -2.14
CA GLU A 284 -14.73 -16.02 -0.82
C GLU A 284 -13.62 -14.96 -0.89
N GLU A 285 -12.70 -15.06 -1.84
CA GLU A 285 -11.62 -14.09 -2.04
C GLU A 285 -12.19 -12.72 -2.42
N GLU A 286 -13.13 -12.68 -3.37
CA GLU A 286 -13.84 -11.48 -3.78
C GLU A 286 -14.60 -10.86 -2.61
N LEU A 287 -15.26 -11.67 -1.78
CA LEU A 287 -15.95 -11.21 -0.58
C LEU A 287 -14.99 -10.53 0.41
N LEU A 288 -13.80 -11.12 0.65
CA LEU A 288 -12.79 -10.54 1.54
C LEU A 288 -12.26 -9.22 0.97
N ASN A 289 -11.91 -9.19 -0.31
CA ASN A 289 -11.43 -7.99 -1.01
C ASN A 289 -12.49 -6.87 -1.00
N LEU A 290 -13.76 -7.21 -1.23
CA LEU A 290 -14.87 -6.25 -1.13
C LEU A 290 -15.06 -5.75 0.30
N GLY A 291 -14.89 -6.61 1.31
CA GLY A 291 -14.96 -6.22 2.73
C GLY A 291 -14.00 -5.08 3.09
N ASP A 292 -12.83 -5.05 2.47
CA ASP A 292 -11.81 -4.00 2.66
C ASP A 292 -12.12 -2.68 1.92
N ILE A 293 -12.99 -2.71 0.91
CA ILE A 293 -13.37 -1.55 0.08
C ILE A 293 -14.62 -0.84 0.61
N LEU A 294 -15.47 -1.58 1.31
CA LEU A 294 -16.80 -1.11 1.65
C LEU A 294 -16.84 -0.04 2.72
N GLU A 295 -17.77 0.89 2.54
CA GLU A 295 -18.12 1.91 3.51
C GLU A 295 -19.43 1.57 4.22
N GLN A 296 -19.70 2.25 5.34
CA GLN A 296 -20.94 2.08 6.07
C GLN A 296 -22.16 2.39 5.18
N GLY A 297 -23.04 1.40 5.02
CA GLY A 297 -24.27 1.52 4.23
C GLY A 297 -24.18 0.89 2.85
N ASP A 298 -23.00 0.49 2.39
CA ASP A 298 -22.85 -0.39 1.23
C ASP A 298 -23.36 -1.80 1.55
N THR A 299 -23.66 -2.58 0.51
CA THR A 299 -24.26 -3.91 0.64
C THR A 299 -23.57 -4.92 -0.28
N ILE A 300 -23.29 -6.12 0.25
CA ILE A 300 -22.84 -7.28 -0.54
C ILE A 300 -23.95 -8.33 -0.54
N ASN A 301 -24.32 -8.78 -1.73
CA ASN A 301 -25.15 -9.93 -1.91
C ASN A 301 -24.27 -11.19 -1.97
N THR A 302 -24.32 -11.99 -0.90
CA THR A 302 -23.52 -13.20 -0.73
C THR A 302 -24.27 -14.47 -1.14
N LYS A 303 -25.42 -14.35 -1.83
CA LYS A 303 -26.27 -15.51 -2.17
C LYS A 303 -25.54 -16.56 -3.02
N ALA A 304 -24.66 -16.15 -3.93
CA ALA A 304 -23.88 -17.07 -4.75
C ALA A 304 -22.99 -17.96 -3.88
N ILE A 305 -22.11 -17.34 -3.08
CA ILE A 305 -21.23 -18.01 -2.11
C ILE A 305 -22.01 -18.87 -1.12
N THR A 306 -23.11 -18.33 -0.58
CA THR A 306 -23.91 -19.05 0.41
C THR A 306 -24.50 -20.35 -0.18
N ASN A 307 -24.91 -20.33 -1.45
CA ASN A 307 -25.45 -21.53 -2.09
C ASN A 307 -24.37 -22.58 -2.39
N GLU A 308 -23.16 -22.14 -2.77
CA GLU A 308 -22.01 -23.05 -2.97
C GLU A 308 -21.58 -23.69 -1.65
N LEU A 309 -21.39 -22.90 -0.59
CA LEU A 309 -21.01 -23.41 0.73
C LEU A 309 -22.07 -24.34 1.34
N ILE A 310 -23.37 -24.08 1.13
CA ILE A 310 -24.44 -25.00 1.54
C ILE A 310 -24.35 -26.32 0.78
N LYS A 311 -24.06 -26.27 -0.52
CA LYS A 311 -23.96 -27.46 -1.37
C LYS A 311 -22.77 -28.33 -0.98
N GLU A 312 -21.64 -27.72 -0.61
CA GLU A 312 -20.41 -28.42 -0.25
C GLU A 312 -20.44 -28.97 1.19
N ASN A 313 -20.96 -28.20 2.15
CA ASN A 313 -20.86 -28.56 3.56
C ASN A 313 -22.15 -29.11 4.19
N GLY A 314 -23.29 -29.07 3.48
CA GLY A 314 -24.59 -29.50 4.02
C GLY A 314 -25.06 -28.69 5.24
N GLU A 315 -24.44 -27.53 5.50
CA GLU A 315 -24.72 -26.69 6.66
C GLU A 315 -26.00 -25.86 6.48
N ARG A 316 -26.60 -25.45 7.60
CA ARG A 316 -27.81 -24.60 7.58
C ARG A 316 -27.42 -23.18 7.13
N ARG A 317 -28.21 -22.60 6.21
CA ARG A 317 -28.04 -21.27 5.62
C ARG A 317 -27.70 -20.14 6.60
N ASN A 318 -28.24 -20.20 7.82
CA ASN A 318 -28.01 -19.19 8.86
C ASN A 318 -26.59 -19.23 9.44
N ASP A 319 -25.96 -20.40 9.49
CA ASP A 319 -24.60 -20.58 10.02
C ASP A 319 -23.57 -20.09 9.00
N VAL A 320 -23.77 -20.41 7.72
CA VAL A 320 -22.93 -19.94 6.59
C VAL A 320 -22.95 -18.41 6.46
N THR A 321 -24.14 -17.79 6.57
CA THR A 321 -24.27 -16.32 6.51
C THR A 321 -23.50 -15.63 7.65
N LYS A 322 -23.48 -16.26 8.83
CA LYS A 322 -22.77 -15.73 10.00
C LYS A 322 -21.25 -15.88 9.86
N ILE A 323 -20.77 -16.98 9.28
CA ILE A 323 -19.34 -17.19 8.97
C ILE A 323 -18.87 -16.13 7.97
N VAL A 324 -19.56 -16.01 6.83
CA VAL A 324 -19.28 -15.03 5.76
C VAL A 324 -19.18 -13.59 6.28
N LEU A 325 -20.11 -13.15 7.13
CA LEU A 325 -20.09 -11.79 7.70
C LEU A 325 -18.98 -11.60 8.75
N THR A 326 -18.58 -12.67 9.45
CA THR A 326 -17.51 -12.60 10.44
C THR A 326 -16.13 -12.55 9.76
N SER A 327 -15.94 -13.29 8.67
CA SER A 327 -14.71 -13.29 7.87
C SER A 327 -14.46 -11.94 7.18
N ALA A 328 -15.50 -11.27 6.70
CA ALA A 328 -15.38 -9.97 6.02
C ALA A 328 -15.15 -8.76 6.95
N ASN A 329 -14.98 -8.95 8.27
CA ASN A 329 -14.90 -7.88 9.28
C ASN A 329 -16.06 -6.85 9.25
N LEU A 330 -17.14 -7.15 8.52
CA LEU A 330 -18.33 -6.31 8.40
C LEU A 330 -19.05 -6.32 9.76
N HIS A 331 -19.08 -5.16 10.42
CA HIS A 331 -19.72 -5.01 11.73
C HIS A 331 -21.21 -5.39 11.67
N MET A 332 -21.56 -6.59 12.15
CA MET A 332 -22.84 -6.79 12.81
C MET A 332 -22.69 -6.36 14.27
N SER A 333 -23.56 -5.46 14.74
CA SER A 333 -23.64 -5.08 16.14
C SER A 333 -24.06 -6.30 17.00
N THR A 334 -23.11 -7.14 17.42
CA THR A 334 -23.23 -8.00 18.62
C THR A 334 -21.83 -8.37 19.12
N THR A 335 -21.43 -7.75 20.23
CA THR A 335 -20.08 -7.69 20.82
C THR A 335 -19.64 -8.93 21.61
N THR A 336 -19.90 -10.17 21.16
CA THR A 336 -19.47 -11.33 21.99
C THR A 336 -19.05 -12.61 21.27
N ASN A 337 -19.00 -12.67 19.92
CA ASN A 337 -18.79 -13.94 19.22
C ASN A 337 -17.65 -14.02 18.20
N GLN A 338 -16.85 -12.97 17.98
CA GLN A 338 -15.75 -13.03 16.99
C GLN A 338 -14.65 -14.03 17.37
N LYS A 339 -14.23 -14.07 18.65
CA LYS A 339 -13.17 -15.00 19.11
C LYS A 339 -13.50 -16.49 18.88
N SER A 340 -14.76 -16.90 19.05
CA SER A 340 -15.15 -18.31 18.95
C SER A 340 -15.23 -18.82 17.51
N VAL A 341 -15.52 -17.94 16.55
CA VAL A 341 -15.58 -18.28 15.12
C VAL A 341 -14.18 -18.37 14.53
N PHE A 342 -13.31 -17.41 14.85
CA PHE A 342 -11.90 -17.47 14.42
C PHE A 342 -11.18 -18.70 14.99
N GLN A 343 -11.37 -19.03 16.27
CA GLN A 343 -10.81 -20.25 16.87
C GLN A 343 -11.33 -21.54 16.20
N LYS A 344 -12.56 -21.54 15.69
CA LYS A 344 -13.12 -22.69 14.94
C LYS A 344 -12.53 -22.80 13.53
N MET A 345 -12.36 -21.69 12.81
CA MET A 345 -11.68 -21.69 11.51
C MET A 345 -10.22 -22.10 11.64
N GLU A 346 -9.50 -21.58 12.65
CA GLU A 346 -8.11 -21.93 12.95
C GLU A 346 -7.95 -23.44 13.23
N SER A 347 -8.85 -24.04 14.02
CA SER A 347 -8.84 -25.48 14.28
C SER A 347 -9.16 -26.35 13.05
N ARG A 348 -9.83 -25.78 12.03
CA ARG A 348 -10.17 -26.47 10.78
C ARG A 348 -9.06 -26.35 9.74
N ILE A 349 -8.40 -25.20 9.65
CA ILE A 349 -7.34 -24.94 8.65
C ILE A 349 -6.01 -25.53 9.10
N PHE A 350 -5.73 -25.54 10.41
CA PHE A 350 -4.43 -25.97 10.94
C PHE A 350 -4.60 -27.02 12.05
N PRO A 351 -4.85 -28.29 11.70
CA PRO A 351 -5.02 -29.35 12.70
C PRO A 351 -3.70 -29.68 13.38
N GLY A 352 -3.39 -28.96 14.46
CA GLY A 352 -2.25 -29.18 15.35
C GLY A 352 -0.91 -29.03 14.64
N LEU A 353 -0.34 -27.83 14.67
CA LEU A 353 0.96 -27.53 14.08
C LEU A 353 2.02 -28.50 14.62
N LYS A 354 2.53 -29.40 13.77
CA LYS A 354 3.61 -30.32 14.13
C LYS A 354 4.93 -29.57 14.01
N GLU A 355 5.77 -29.71 15.02
CA GLU A 355 7.13 -29.18 14.96
C GLU A 355 7.86 -29.81 13.75
N PRO A 356 8.42 -28.99 12.84
CA PRO A 356 9.14 -29.51 11.68
C PRO A 356 10.40 -30.28 12.10
N ASN A 357 10.90 -31.15 11.22
CA ASN A 357 12.17 -31.83 11.47
C ASN A 357 13.32 -30.79 11.48
N PRO A 358 14.09 -30.66 12.58
CA PRO A 358 15.15 -29.64 12.69
C PRO A 358 16.22 -29.73 11.59
N GLN A 359 16.57 -30.94 11.14
CA GLN A 359 17.56 -31.13 10.07
C GLN A 359 17.06 -30.62 8.72
N LYS A 360 15.75 -30.73 8.46
CA LYS A 360 15.15 -30.15 7.24
C LYS A 360 15.18 -28.64 7.28
N LEU A 361 14.86 -28.04 8.42
CA LEU A 361 14.90 -26.59 8.62
C LEU A 361 16.31 -26.02 8.46
N LEU A 362 17.33 -26.66 9.05
CA LEU A 362 18.72 -26.24 8.90
C LEU A 362 19.20 -26.34 7.45
N LYS A 363 18.85 -27.42 6.75
CA LYS A 363 19.18 -27.57 5.33
C LYS A 363 18.51 -26.49 4.46
N ALA A 364 17.23 -26.20 4.74
CA ALA A 364 16.48 -25.15 4.08
C ALA A 364 17.12 -23.77 4.28
N LEU A 365 17.49 -23.47 5.52
CA LEU A 365 18.10 -22.20 5.87
C LEU A 365 19.48 -22.04 5.24
N GLY A 366 20.31 -23.09 5.22
CA GLY A 366 21.63 -23.05 4.56
C GLY A 366 21.53 -22.60 3.10
N ILE A 367 20.55 -23.13 2.38
CA ILE A 367 20.23 -22.73 1.00
C ILE A 367 19.82 -21.25 0.92
N ILE A 368 18.92 -20.79 1.79
CA ILE A 368 18.45 -19.39 1.79
C ILE A 368 19.62 -18.44 2.06
N MET A 369 20.52 -18.82 2.97
CA MET A 369 21.68 -18.01 3.36
C MET A 369 22.77 -17.93 2.28
N GLU A 370 22.73 -18.77 1.24
CA GLU A 370 23.62 -18.62 0.06
C GLU A 370 23.23 -17.43 -0.84
N ALA A 371 22.01 -16.90 -0.71
CA ALA A 371 21.61 -15.73 -1.47
C ALA A 371 22.41 -14.48 -1.07
N ASP A 372 22.81 -13.68 -2.07
CA ASP A 372 23.68 -12.51 -1.87
C ASP A 372 23.15 -11.53 -0.81
N CYS A 373 21.83 -11.44 -0.62
CA CYS A 373 21.22 -10.56 0.37
C CYS A 373 21.45 -10.98 1.84
N PHE A 374 21.93 -12.21 2.10
CA PHE A 374 22.20 -12.74 3.44
C PHE A 374 23.68 -12.96 3.75
N LYS A 375 24.59 -12.73 2.79
CA LYS A 375 26.02 -13.05 2.91
C LYS A 375 26.73 -12.43 4.12
N ASP A 376 26.28 -11.23 4.55
CA ASP A 376 26.84 -10.49 5.68
C ASP A 376 25.89 -10.48 6.89
N ARG A 377 25.00 -11.48 6.98
CA ARG A 377 24.04 -11.63 8.07
C ARG A 377 24.41 -12.80 8.96
N VAL A 378 24.17 -12.58 10.24
CA VAL A 378 24.12 -13.61 11.26
C VAL A 378 22.67 -14.10 11.37
N TRP A 379 22.46 -15.39 11.62
CA TRP A 379 21.10 -15.93 11.76
C TRP A 379 20.93 -16.80 13.00
N VAL A 380 19.69 -16.81 13.51
CA VAL A 380 19.23 -17.65 14.62
C VAL A 380 17.90 -18.29 14.21
N LEU A 381 17.81 -19.62 14.25
CA LEU A 381 16.66 -20.40 13.77
C LEU A 381 15.88 -21.03 14.92
N PHE A 382 14.57 -20.77 14.97
CA PHE A 382 13.65 -21.26 15.97
C PHE A 382 12.95 -22.56 15.54
N SER A 383 12.38 -23.26 16.52
CA SER A 383 11.78 -24.61 16.43
C SER A 383 10.75 -24.79 15.31
N TYR A 384 9.94 -23.79 15.03
CA TYR A 384 8.85 -23.83 14.04
C TYR A 384 9.24 -23.19 12.71
N GLY A 385 10.54 -22.94 12.50
CA GLY A 385 11.08 -22.50 11.23
C GLY A 385 11.12 -20.99 11.04
N THR A 386 10.81 -20.21 12.07
CA THR A 386 11.11 -18.78 12.07
C THR A 386 12.59 -18.57 12.32
N PHE A 387 13.26 -17.76 11.51
CA PHE A 387 14.62 -17.35 11.77
C PHE A 387 14.73 -15.83 11.82
N ILE A 388 15.67 -15.39 12.65
CA ILE A 388 16.02 -13.99 12.80
C ILE A 388 17.36 -13.73 12.14
N THR A 389 17.46 -12.68 11.33
CA THR A 389 18.74 -12.22 10.78
C THR A 389 19.19 -10.92 11.46
N LEU A 390 20.47 -10.85 11.79
CA LEU A 390 21.12 -9.70 12.42
C LEU A 390 22.26 -9.25 11.52
N ASP A 391 22.51 -7.94 11.43
CA ASP A 391 23.69 -7.44 10.73
C ASP A 391 24.96 -7.92 11.44
N LYS A 392 25.91 -8.48 10.70
CA LYS A 392 27.17 -8.98 11.27
C LYS A 392 27.93 -7.87 12.00
N THR A 393 27.82 -6.63 11.52
CA THR A 393 28.47 -5.47 12.15
C THR A 393 27.84 -5.10 13.50
N ASP A 394 26.54 -5.34 13.68
CA ASP A 394 25.82 -5.03 14.93
C ASP A 394 26.11 -6.04 16.05
N VAL A 395 26.58 -7.23 15.69
CA VAL A 395 26.90 -8.32 16.63
C VAL A 395 28.39 -8.65 16.68
N GLU A 396 29.24 -7.82 16.06
CA GLU A 396 30.68 -8.00 16.15
C GLU A 396 31.15 -7.87 17.61
N GLY A 397 31.90 -8.87 18.08
CA GLY A 397 32.35 -8.96 19.47
C GLY A 397 31.30 -9.46 20.47
N CYS A 398 30.06 -9.74 20.05
CA CYS A 398 29.08 -10.42 20.89
C CYS A 398 29.40 -11.92 21.01
N THR A 399 29.12 -12.47 22.18
CA THR A 399 29.12 -13.92 22.44
C THR A 399 27.88 -14.57 21.82
N GLU A 400 27.94 -15.90 21.62
CA GLU A 400 26.80 -16.68 21.11
C GLU A 400 25.55 -16.48 21.97
N ASP A 401 25.69 -16.51 23.30
CA ASP A 401 24.58 -16.30 24.24
C ASP A 401 23.94 -14.90 24.11
N GLU A 402 24.73 -13.86 23.86
CA GLU A 402 24.22 -12.49 23.67
C GLU A 402 23.42 -12.37 22.37
N ILE A 403 23.88 -12.99 21.29
CA ILE A 403 23.18 -13.02 20.01
C ILE A 403 21.85 -13.77 20.13
N MET A 404 21.88 -14.94 20.77
CA MET A 404 20.69 -15.75 21.03
C MET A 404 19.71 -14.99 21.94
N GLY A 405 20.21 -14.26 22.94
CA GLY A 405 19.43 -13.35 23.78
C GLY A 405 18.76 -12.23 22.98
N ARG A 406 19.49 -11.59 22.07
CA ARG A 406 18.94 -10.56 21.16
C ARG A 406 17.85 -11.13 20.25
N ALA A 407 18.10 -12.29 19.63
CA ALA A 407 17.10 -12.95 18.79
C ALA A 407 15.84 -13.30 19.60
N ARG A 408 15.96 -13.82 20.83
CA ARG A 408 14.78 -14.05 21.69
C ARG A 408 14.04 -12.76 22.01
N ASN A 409 14.74 -11.67 22.30
CA ASN A 409 14.10 -10.38 22.57
C ASN A 409 13.33 -9.86 21.35
N VAL A 410 13.91 -9.97 20.15
CA VAL A 410 13.22 -9.64 18.89
C VAL A 410 11.99 -10.53 18.70
N MET A 411 12.13 -11.85 18.91
CA MET A 411 11.01 -12.79 18.79
C MET A 411 9.91 -12.54 19.84
N GLN A 412 10.25 -12.23 21.09
CA GLN A 412 9.27 -11.90 22.13
C GLN A 412 8.52 -10.60 21.82
N LYS A 413 9.23 -9.60 21.30
CA LYS A 413 8.67 -8.28 21.04
C LYS A 413 7.84 -8.24 19.75
N HIS A 414 8.28 -8.93 18.71
CA HIS A 414 7.74 -8.81 17.35
C HIS A 414 7.21 -10.12 16.77
N GLY A 415 7.49 -11.25 17.42
CA GLY A 415 7.02 -12.57 17.01
C GLY A 415 5.54 -12.84 17.28
N PRO A 416 4.91 -12.31 18.36
CA PRO A 416 3.48 -12.50 18.54
C PRO A 416 2.69 -11.78 17.46
N VAL A 417 2.10 -12.54 16.53
CA VAL A 417 1.26 -12.01 15.45
C VAL A 417 -0.12 -12.64 15.56
N PHE A 418 -1.08 -11.87 16.05
CA PHE A 418 -2.45 -12.36 16.18
C PHE A 418 -3.14 -12.38 14.81
N ILE A 419 -3.75 -13.51 14.46
CA ILE A 419 -4.46 -13.72 13.18
C ILE A 419 -5.62 -12.72 12.97
N ALA A 420 -6.03 -11.97 14.00
CA ALA A 420 -7.07 -10.94 13.94
C ALA A 420 -6.56 -9.48 14.10
N THR A 421 -5.24 -9.26 14.14
CA THR A 421 -4.69 -7.89 14.06
C THR A 421 -4.49 -7.50 12.59
N PRO A 422 -4.94 -6.32 12.15
CA PRO A 422 -4.93 -5.88 10.74
C PRO A 422 -3.53 -5.45 10.28
N SER A 423 -2.51 -6.21 10.64
CA SER A 423 -1.16 -6.05 10.13
C SER A 423 -1.12 -6.73 8.77
N ALA A 424 -0.95 -6.01 7.67
CA ALA A 424 -0.84 -6.52 6.30
C ALA A 424 0.61 -6.95 5.97
N ASP A 425 1.35 -7.42 6.98
CA ASP A 425 2.81 -7.34 6.96
C ASP A 425 3.48 -8.68 6.67
N TYR A 426 2.95 -9.44 5.72
CA TYR A 426 3.67 -10.60 5.20
C TYR A 426 3.82 -10.49 3.68
N GLY A 427 5.04 -10.68 3.20
CA GLY A 427 5.26 -11.05 1.81
C GLY A 427 5.63 -12.52 1.73
N VAL A 428 5.28 -13.16 0.62
CA VAL A 428 5.60 -14.55 0.33
C VAL A 428 6.62 -14.58 -0.81
N ILE A 429 7.81 -15.14 -0.56
CA ILE A 429 8.82 -15.33 -1.61
C ILE A 429 8.85 -16.81 -2.01
N ARG A 430 8.56 -17.08 -3.29
CA ARG A 430 8.74 -18.41 -3.90
C ARG A 430 10.21 -18.66 -4.17
N LEU A 431 10.78 -19.70 -3.58
CA LEU A 431 12.13 -20.13 -3.93
C LEU A 431 12.13 -20.90 -5.27
N PRO A 432 13.12 -20.72 -6.15
CA PRO A 432 13.24 -21.47 -7.41
C PRO A 432 13.16 -23.00 -7.22
N LYS A 433 12.48 -23.69 -8.14
CA LYS A 433 12.31 -25.17 -8.10
C LYS A 433 13.62 -25.96 -8.04
N THR A 434 14.73 -25.37 -8.48
CA THR A 434 16.08 -25.95 -8.40
C THR A 434 16.57 -26.15 -6.96
N PHE A 435 15.93 -25.52 -5.98
CA PHE A 435 16.19 -25.73 -4.55
C PHE A 435 15.50 -27.00 -3.97
N HIS A 436 14.85 -27.81 -4.83
CA HIS A 436 14.17 -29.08 -4.59
C HIS A 436 12.92 -29.03 -3.68
N ASP A 437 12.11 -30.09 -3.84
CA ASP A 437 10.72 -30.39 -3.44
C ASP A 437 10.29 -30.17 -1.97
N GLN A 438 10.99 -29.35 -1.19
CA GLN A 438 10.76 -29.25 0.26
C GLN A 438 10.52 -27.82 0.72
N VAL A 439 11.25 -26.80 0.24
CA VAL A 439 11.15 -25.44 0.80
C VAL A 439 10.59 -24.52 -0.25
N VAL A 440 9.39 -23.99 -0.03
CA VAL A 440 8.67 -23.30 -1.11
C VAL A 440 8.49 -21.83 -0.80
N TRP A 441 8.49 -21.42 0.48
CA TRP A 441 8.05 -20.09 0.83
C TRP A 441 8.81 -19.44 2.00
N LEU A 442 9.15 -18.17 1.81
CA LEU A 442 9.61 -17.27 2.88
C LEU A 442 8.50 -16.28 3.21
N ALA A 443 7.91 -16.38 4.41
CA ALA A 443 7.02 -15.36 4.93
C ALA A 443 7.85 -14.33 5.72
N TYR A 444 7.99 -13.11 5.20
CA TYR A 444 8.81 -12.06 5.84
C TYR A 444 7.98 -10.90 6.36
N TYR A 445 8.43 -10.30 7.47
CA TYR A 445 7.80 -9.11 8.04
C TYR A 445 8.37 -7.83 7.39
N ILE A 446 7.50 -6.98 6.83
CA ILE A 446 7.90 -5.83 6.00
C ILE A 446 8.50 -4.68 6.82
N PHE A 447 8.24 -4.61 8.13
CA PHE A 447 8.70 -3.50 8.99
C PHE A 447 10.11 -3.66 9.58
N GLY A 448 10.83 -4.71 9.19
CA GLY A 448 12.25 -4.89 9.54
C GLY A 448 12.72 -6.21 8.95
N ARG A 449 13.79 -6.21 8.16
CA ARG A 449 14.31 -7.36 7.38
C ARG A 449 14.83 -8.53 8.25
N GLU A 450 14.42 -8.59 9.51
CA GLU A 450 15.03 -9.37 10.56
C GLU A 450 14.23 -10.62 10.91
N ILE A 451 12.96 -10.79 10.51
CA ILE A 451 12.15 -11.97 10.87
C ILE A 451 11.57 -12.61 9.61
N CYS A 452 11.95 -13.87 9.37
CA CYS A 452 11.47 -14.66 8.25
C CYS A 452 11.00 -16.03 8.74
N THR A 453 10.00 -16.62 8.10
CA THR A 453 9.49 -17.95 8.45
C THR A 453 9.53 -18.88 7.23
N ILE A 454 10.13 -20.05 7.40
CA ILE A 454 10.27 -21.09 6.37
C ILE A 454 9.00 -21.97 6.37
N ILE A 455 8.30 -22.04 5.24
CA ILE A 455 7.15 -22.95 5.05
C ILE A 455 7.48 -24.00 3.98
N PHE A 456 7.31 -25.28 4.34
CA PHE A 456 7.58 -26.41 3.45
C PHE A 456 6.40 -26.72 2.52
N ALA A 457 6.69 -27.21 1.31
CA ALA A 457 5.69 -27.74 0.38
C ALA A 457 4.86 -28.85 1.04
N GLY A 458 3.56 -28.91 0.74
CA GLY A 458 2.66 -29.94 1.27
C GLY A 458 2.40 -29.84 2.77
N SER A 459 2.77 -28.73 3.42
CA SER A 459 2.36 -28.41 4.79
C SER A 459 0.93 -27.85 4.86
N LEU A 460 0.36 -27.54 3.69
CA LEU A 460 -0.95 -26.95 3.50
C LEU A 460 -1.72 -27.74 2.45
N ASP A 461 -3.03 -27.84 2.63
CA ASP A 461 -3.92 -28.42 1.62
C ASP A 461 -4.04 -27.50 0.39
N GLU A 462 -3.91 -26.18 0.60
CA GLU A 462 -3.88 -25.15 -0.44
C GLU A 462 -2.61 -24.31 -0.37
N GLU A 463 -1.85 -24.24 -1.47
CA GLU A 463 -0.58 -23.50 -1.56
C GLU A 463 -0.76 -22.11 -2.20
N ASN A 464 -1.79 -21.37 -1.80
CA ASN A 464 -1.95 -19.96 -2.18
C ASN A 464 -1.22 -19.03 -1.18
N GLU A 465 -0.82 -17.84 -1.63
CA GLU A 465 0.04 -16.94 -0.85
C GLU A 465 -0.59 -16.52 0.48
N MET A 466 -1.92 -16.43 0.54
CA MET A 466 -2.64 -16.14 1.77
C MET A 466 -2.50 -17.28 2.80
N ALA A 467 -2.75 -18.53 2.40
CA ALA A 467 -2.62 -19.70 3.26
C ALA A 467 -1.19 -19.86 3.80
N ILE A 468 -0.19 -19.61 2.94
CA ILE A 468 1.22 -19.64 3.30
C ILE A 468 1.57 -18.53 4.31
N GLY A 469 1.06 -17.33 4.08
CA GLY A 469 1.24 -16.20 4.98
C GLY A 469 0.64 -16.47 6.36
N LEU A 470 -0.58 -17.00 6.41
CA LEU A 470 -1.26 -17.38 7.64
C LEU A 470 -0.50 -18.47 8.40
N MET A 471 -0.01 -19.50 7.71
CA MET A 471 0.84 -20.55 8.30
C MET A 471 2.15 -19.97 8.84
N GLY A 472 2.80 -19.09 8.09
CA GLY A 472 4.00 -18.38 8.52
C GLY A 472 3.81 -17.63 9.84
N ARG A 473 2.65 -16.97 10.01
CA ARG A 473 2.28 -16.29 11.25
C ARG A 473 2.08 -17.27 12.40
N GLN A 474 1.39 -18.37 12.15
CA GLN A 474 1.15 -19.38 13.19
C GLN A 474 2.47 -19.98 13.69
N CYS A 475 3.37 -20.37 12.77
CA CYS A 475 4.71 -20.85 13.14
C CYS A 475 5.49 -19.79 13.95
N ARG A 476 5.40 -18.52 13.56
CA ARG A 476 6.05 -17.42 14.29
C ARG A 476 5.48 -17.21 15.68
N GLN A 477 4.16 -17.26 15.84
CA GLN A 477 3.49 -17.18 17.14
C GLN A 477 4.00 -18.29 18.06
N GLU A 478 4.07 -19.51 17.56
CA GLU A 478 4.57 -20.68 18.30
C GLU A 478 6.04 -20.51 18.71
N ASP A 479 6.88 -20.00 17.81
CA ASP A 479 8.28 -19.65 18.11
C ASP A 479 8.41 -18.52 19.13
N ALA A 480 7.47 -17.55 19.14
CA ALA A 480 7.46 -16.45 20.12
C ALA A 480 7.02 -16.88 21.52
N GLU A 481 6.14 -17.87 21.61
CA GLU A 481 5.71 -18.43 22.89
C GLU A 481 6.76 -19.37 23.49
N LYS A 482 7.37 -20.22 22.66
CA LYS A 482 8.29 -21.27 23.13
C LYS A 482 9.74 -20.81 23.19
N LEU A 483 10.15 -19.93 22.28
CA LEU A 483 11.52 -19.41 22.15
C LEU A 483 12.58 -20.52 22.04
N GLY A 484 12.19 -21.68 21.51
CA GLY A 484 13.06 -22.82 21.26
C GLY A 484 13.95 -22.50 20.06
N ILE A 485 15.27 -22.54 20.25
CA ILE A 485 16.24 -22.30 19.17
C ILE A 485 16.88 -23.64 18.81
N ILE A 486 16.91 -23.95 17.52
CA ILE A 486 17.40 -25.23 16.98
C ILE A 486 18.71 -25.11 16.19
N GLY A 487 19.15 -23.88 15.90
CA GLY A 487 20.47 -23.64 15.33
C GLY A 487 20.79 -22.16 15.12
N ASN A 488 22.06 -21.89 14.85
CA ASN A 488 22.59 -20.56 14.56
C ASN A 488 23.81 -20.65 13.62
N SER A 489 24.25 -19.51 13.07
CA SER A 489 25.36 -19.43 12.11
C SER A 489 26.77 -19.80 12.62
N TRP A 490 26.96 -20.04 13.92
CA TRP A 490 28.25 -20.51 14.48
C TRP A 490 28.31 -22.02 14.67
N SER A 491 27.14 -22.64 14.80
CA SER A 491 26.98 -24.07 15.07
C SER A 491 26.85 -24.94 13.81
N ALA A 492 26.61 -24.30 12.65
CA ALA A 492 26.38 -24.91 11.34
C ALA A 492 27.58 -24.69 10.43
#